data_AF-A0A3N5M555-F1
#
_entry.id   AF-A0A3N5M555-F1
#
_cell.length_a   1.000
_cell.length_b   1.000
_cell.length_c   1.000
_cell.angle_alpha   90.00
_cell.angle_beta   90.00
_cell.angle_gamma   90.00
#
_symmetry.space_group_name_H-M   'P 1'
#
loop_
_entity.id
_entity.type
_entity.pdbx_description
1 polymer ?
#
loop_
_entity_poly.entity_id
_entity_poly.type
_entity_poly.pdbx_seq_one_letter_code
_entity_poly.pdbx_strand_id
1 'polypeptide(L)' 'MKKFVAIAGNIGVGKSTLVRLLCERLEWQPFYEPEAENP' A
#
# COMPACT_ATOMS: atom_id res chain seq x y z
N MET A 1 0.92 14.34 -15.79
CA MET A 1 -0.09 14.00 -14.76
C MET A 1 0.49 12.95 -13.83
N LYS A 2 0.39 13.13 -12.51
CA LYS A 2 0.69 12.06 -11.54
C LYS A 2 -0.48 11.08 -11.51
N LYS A 3 -0.20 9.78 -11.43
CA LYS A 3 -1.21 8.72 -11.28
C LYS A 3 -1.04 8.08 -9.91
N PHE A 4 -2.14 7.71 -9.29
CA PHE A 4 -2.17 7.04 -8.00
C PHE A 4 -2.90 5.71 -8.14
N VAL A 5 -2.45 4.71 -7.40
CA VAL A 5 -3.07 3.37 -7.34
C VAL A 5 -3.37 3.07 -5.89
N ALA A 6 -4.63 2.79 -5.57
CA ALA A 6 -5.07 2.37 -4.24
C ALA A 6 -5.28 0.86 -4.21
N ILE A 7 -4.90 0.21 -3.11
CA ILE A 7 -5.10 -1.23 -2.90
C ILE A 7 -6.05 -1.43 -1.73
N ALA A 8 -7.22 -2.02 -2.00
CA ALA A 8 -8.25 -2.32 -1.00
C ALA A 8 -8.36 -3.83 -0.73
N GLY A 9 -8.87 -4.19 0.45
CA GLY A 9 -9.03 -5.58 0.88
C GLY A 9 -9.11 -5.73 2.39
N ASN A 10 -9.49 -6.91 2.86
CA ASN A 10 -9.70 -7.20 4.29
C ASN A 10 -8.40 -7.07 5.12
N ILE A 11 -8.54 -6.93 6.44
CA ILE A 11 -7.40 -6.99 7.37
C ILE A 11 -6.73 -8.37 7.26
N GLY A 12 -5.41 -8.41 7.24
CA GLY A 12 -4.63 -9.66 7.16
C GLY A 12 -4.48 -10.28 5.76
N VAL A 13 -5.11 -9.73 4.71
CA VAL A 13 -5.03 -10.31 3.34
C VAL A 13 -3.70 -10.04 2.61
N GLY A 14 -2.75 -9.33 3.23
CA GLY A 14 -1.43 -9.07 2.65
C GLY A 14 -1.33 -7.82 1.76
N LYS A 15 -2.21 -6.81 1.94
CA LYS A 15 -2.15 -5.55 1.18
C LYS A 15 -0.79 -4.88 1.22
N SER A 16 -0.18 -4.74 2.40
CA SER A 16 1.14 -4.12 2.57
C SER A 16 2.24 -4.90 1.83
N THR A 17 2.15 -6.23 1.82
CA THR A 17 3.04 -7.09 1.03
C THR A 17 2.89 -6.81 -0.47
N LEU A 18 1.66 -6.71 -0.96
CA LEU A 18 1.40 -6.39 -2.37
C LEU A 18 1.91 -4.99 -2.75
N VAL A 19 1.68 -3.98 -1.91
CA VAL A 19 2.22 -2.62 -2.12
C VAL A 19 3.74 -2.67 -2.25
N ARG A 20 4.44 -3.35 -1.33
CA ARG A 20 5.90 -3.49 -1.37
C ARG A 20 6.38 -4.10 -2.68
N LEU A 21 5.80 -5.23 -3.09
CA LEU A 21 6.18 -5.93 -4.31
C LEU A 21 5.93 -5.09 -5.58
N LEU A 22 4.82 -4.35 -5.63
CA LEU A 22 4.53 -3.45 -6.76
C LEU A 22 5.51 -2.28 -6.81
N CYS A 23 5.85 -1.70 -5.66
CA CYS A 23 6.82 -0.61 -5.57
C CYS A 23 8.21 -1.05 -6.00
N GLU A 24 8.67 -2.23 -5.58
CA GLU A 24 9.94 -2.83 -6.02
C GLU A 24 9.94 -3.11 -7.53
N ARG A 25 8.83 -3.62 -8.07
CA ARG A 25 8.75 -4.07 -9.47
C ARG A 25 8.58 -2.92 -10.47
N LEU A 26 7.92 -1.85 -10.06
CA LEU A 26 7.53 -0.72 -10.91
C LEU A 26 8.24 0.59 -10.54
N GLU A 27 9.15 0.54 -9.56
CA GLU A 27 9.89 1.70 -9.04
C GLU A 27 8.94 2.80 -8.54
N TRP A 28 7.85 2.39 -7.89
CA TRP A 28 6.87 3.31 -7.31
C TRP A 28 7.21 3.66 -5.87
N GLN A 29 6.79 4.85 -5.44
CA GLN A 29 6.89 5.26 -4.05
C GLN A 29 5.67 4.74 -3.27
N PRO A 30 5.86 3.93 -2.22
CA PRO A 30 4.77 3.45 -1.40
C PRO A 30 4.16 4.58 -0.57
N PHE A 31 2.86 4.48 -0.33
CA PHE A 31 2.14 5.29 0.64
C PHE A 31 1.33 4.35 1.52
N TYR A 32 1.65 4.30 2.81
CA TYR A 32 0.94 3.49 3.79
C TYR A 32 0.06 4.42 4.63
N GLU A 33 -1.15 3.97 4.95
CA GLU A 33 -1.95 4.65 5.96
C GLU A 33 -1.18 4.62 7.28
N PRO A 34 -1.11 5.74 8.03
CA PRO A 34 -0.62 5.68 9.39
C PRO A 34 -1.45 4.63 10.11
N GLU A 35 -0.81 3.70 10.83
CA GLU A 35 -1.50 2.93 11.85
C GLU A 35 -2.08 3.98 12.78
N ALA A 36 -3.36 4.30 12.61
CA ALA A 36 -4.06 5.11 13.57
C ALA A 36 -3.75 4.47 14.92
N GLU A 37 -3.31 5.28 15.88
CA GLU A 37 -3.40 4.92 17.29
C GLU A 37 -4.85 4.49 17.49
N ASN A 38 -5.08 3.19 17.34
CA ASN A 38 -6.35 2.55 17.60
C ASN A 38 -6.43 2.55 19.12
N PRO A 39 -7.28 3.37 19.76
CA PRO A 39 -7.44 3.30 21.21
C PRO A 39 -7.82 1.89 21.65
#